data_AF-A0A1E5BJ61-F1
#
_entry.id   AF-A0A1E5BJ61-F1
#
_cell.length_a   1.000
_cell.length_b   1.000
_cell.length_c   1.000
_cell.angle_alpha   90.00
_cell.angle_beta   90.00
_cell.angle_gamma   90.00
#
_symmetry.space_group_name_H-M   'P 1'
#
loop_
_entity.id
_entity.type
_entity.pdbx_description
1 polymer ?
#
loop_
_entity_poly.entity_id
_entity_poly.type
_entity_poly.pdbx_seq_one_letter_code
_entity_poly.pdbx_strand_id
1 'polypeptide(L)'
;MSKKDKPPLIWLNIFIFTSSLLLALIVAPWYGFTYGLGIEHLIWLVVCFSFCSLSITAGYHRLWSHKTYQAHWSLRLVFAIGGAFAMQNSILHWSSDHRIHHKHVDNNDKDPYSAKKGFWFSHIGWMIRDYHGDTYTDYSNCRDLQKDPIVVWQHKYYGILALVMNVVFPVCLGLIYGDVIGMFLIVGAVRLVLNHHTTFFINSLAHLWGSQPYTDKNTARDSAVLAFLTFGEGYHNYHHIFENDYRNGIAWWHYDPTKWLIKGCSLVGLTHQLRKAPQLKIEKAKAAMSLRKAQKAIASWPDHHSINDKLQREFEALIANMNDYYSVKKQLIETKKDDMVKKYEYSVLKLRYEEIKKNLAEQTNTWNSMILNVNRNVRSF
;
A
#
# COMPACT_ATOMS: atom_id res chain seq x y z
N MET A 1 4.47 11.97 38.71
CA MET A 1 4.70 11.80 37.26
C MET A 1 4.72 13.19 36.62
N SER A 2 5.88 13.65 36.19
CA SER A 2 6.04 14.96 35.53
C SER A 2 5.13 15.04 34.30
N LYS A 3 4.43 16.16 34.12
CA LYS A 3 3.74 16.51 32.86
C LYS A 3 4.81 16.44 31.76
N LYS A 4 4.85 15.34 30.99
CA LYS A 4 5.70 15.28 29.80
C LYS A 4 5.21 16.38 28.86
N ASP A 5 6.00 17.45 28.74
CA ASP A 5 5.73 18.52 27.80
C ASP A 5 5.58 17.92 26.41
N LYS A 6 4.53 18.32 25.70
CA LYS A 6 4.31 17.89 24.33
C LYS A 6 5.50 18.35 23.49
N PRO A 7 6.01 17.54 22.54
CA PRO A 7 7.15 17.95 21.73
C PRO A 7 6.87 19.25 20.96
N PRO A 8 7.93 20.02 20.62
CA PRO A 8 7.78 21.35 20.02
C PRO A 8 7.06 21.28 18.67
N LEU A 9 6.37 22.35 18.30
CA LEU A 9 5.65 22.47 17.03
C LEU A 9 6.64 22.67 15.87
N ILE A 10 6.36 22.01 14.74
CA ILE A 10 7.07 22.24 13.49
C ILE A 10 6.29 23.31 12.70
N TRP A 11 6.60 24.58 12.95
CA TRP A 11 5.86 25.71 12.37
C TRP A 11 5.85 25.72 10.85
N LEU A 12 6.93 25.25 10.21
CA LEU A 12 6.98 25.13 8.75
C LEU A 12 5.90 24.17 8.23
N ASN A 13 5.74 23.00 8.86
CA ASN A 13 4.73 22.02 8.46
C ASN A 13 3.32 22.56 8.69
N ILE A 14 3.09 23.22 9.84
CA ILE A 14 1.81 23.86 10.15
C ILE A 14 1.48 24.92 9.11
N PHE A 15 2.45 25.77 8.75
CA PHE A 15 2.28 26.80 7.74
C PHE A 15 1.95 26.18 6.38
N ILE A 16 2.69 25.17 5.93
CA ILE A 16 2.45 24.51 4.65
C ILE A 16 1.05 23.87 4.62
N PHE A 17 0.68 23.08 5.64
CA PHE A 17 -0.63 22.42 5.68
C PHE A 17 -1.78 23.42 5.78
N THR A 18 -1.65 24.47 6.59
CA THR A 18 -2.73 25.45 6.78
C THR A 18 -2.87 26.33 5.54
N SER A 19 -1.77 26.86 5.00
CA SER A 19 -1.81 27.72 3.83
C SER A 19 -2.30 26.98 2.58
N SER A 20 -1.80 25.77 2.31
CA SER A 20 -2.27 24.99 1.15
C SER A 20 -3.74 24.59 1.27
N LEU A 21 -4.21 24.26 2.48
CA LEU A 21 -5.61 23.96 2.73
C LEU A 21 -6.51 25.19 2.51
N LEU A 22 -6.12 26.37 3.01
CA LEU A 22 -6.87 27.61 2.81
C LEU A 22 -6.91 28.01 1.33
N LEU A 23 -5.77 27.88 0.63
CA LEU A 23 -5.72 28.11 -0.82
C LEU A 23 -6.64 27.14 -1.57
N ALA A 24 -6.65 25.86 -1.21
CA ALA A 24 -7.44 24.84 -1.89
C ALA A 24 -8.94 24.93 -1.61
N LEU A 25 -9.36 25.25 -0.38
CA LEU A 25 -10.77 25.21 0.02
C LEU A 25 -11.48 26.56 -0.08
N ILE A 26 -10.74 27.67 -0.05
CA ILE A 26 -11.32 29.02 -0.06
C ILE A 26 -10.93 29.74 -1.34
N VAL A 27 -9.63 29.90 -1.59
CA VAL A 27 -9.16 30.75 -2.69
C VAL A 27 -9.41 30.11 -4.06
N ALA A 28 -9.15 28.81 -4.21
CA ALA A 28 -9.36 28.12 -5.50
C ALA A 28 -10.84 28.08 -5.93
N PRO A 29 -11.82 27.74 -5.05
CA PRO A 29 -13.23 27.85 -5.42
C PRO A 29 -13.65 29.29 -5.71
N TRP A 30 -13.27 30.25 -4.86
CA TRP A 30 -13.57 31.67 -5.10
C TRP A 30 -13.02 32.16 -6.45
N TYR A 31 -11.78 31.82 -6.76
CA TYR A 31 -11.15 32.15 -8.04
C TYR A 31 -11.91 31.52 -9.20
N GLY A 32 -12.23 30.22 -9.11
CA GLY A 32 -12.99 29.54 -10.15
C GLY A 32 -14.40 30.09 -10.35
N PHE A 33 -15.07 30.57 -9.30
CA PHE A 33 -16.37 31.24 -9.42
C PHE A 33 -16.25 32.65 -10.03
N THR A 34 -15.14 33.35 -9.78
CA THR A 34 -14.98 34.76 -10.18
C THR A 34 -14.38 34.91 -11.58
N TYR A 35 -13.37 34.10 -11.91
CA TYR A 35 -12.59 34.20 -13.15
C TYR A 35 -12.80 33.01 -14.10
N GLY A 36 -13.43 31.93 -13.62
CA GLY A 36 -13.55 30.67 -14.36
C GLY A 36 -12.29 29.81 -14.24
N LEU A 37 -12.45 28.50 -14.46
CA LEU A 37 -11.34 27.56 -14.63
C LEU A 37 -11.63 26.74 -15.89
N GLY A 38 -10.73 26.80 -16.88
CA GLY A 38 -10.86 26.00 -18.09
C GLY A 38 -10.50 24.53 -17.86
N ILE A 39 -10.75 23.71 -18.89
CA ILE A 39 -10.56 22.26 -18.83
C ILE A 39 -9.09 21.86 -18.60
N GLU A 40 -8.16 22.69 -19.05
CA GLU A 40 -6.71 22.53 -18.85
C GLU A 40 -6.33 22.44 -17.37
N HIS A 41 -7.02 23.18 -16.50
CA HIS A 41 -6.81 23.13 -15.05
C HIS A 41 -7.14 21.75 -14.50
N LEU A 42 -8.27 21.19 -14.92
CA LEU A 42 -8.71 19.85 -14.51
C LEU A 42 -7.78 18.76 -15.07
N ILE A 43 -7.36 18.88 -16.33
CA ILE A 43 -6.42 17.93 -16.96
C ILE A 43 -5.12 17.92 -16.18
N TRP A 44 -4.52 19.09 -15.93
CA TRP A 44 -3.25 19.17 -15.20
C TRP A 44 -3.39 18.79 -13.73
N LEU A 45 -4.53 19.05 -13.08
CA LEU A 45 -4.85 18.51 -11.76
C LEU A 45 -4.75 16.99 -11.75
N VAL A 46 -5.47 16.31 -12.66
CA VAL A 46 -5.52 14.84 -12.73
C VAL A 46 -4.16 14.25 -13.09
N VAL A 47 -3.46 14.84 -14.06
CA VAL A 47 -2.13 14.38 -14.50
C VAL A 47 -1.11 14.52 -13.36
N CYS A 48 -1.02 15.69 -12.74
CA CYS A 48 -0.05 15.95 -11.66
C CYS A 48 -0.38 15.15 -10.41
N PHE A 49 -1.67 15.08 -10.04
CA PHE A 49 -2.12 14.26 -8.91
C PHE A 49 -1.75 12.79 -9.10
N SER A 50 -2.02 12.23 -10.28
CA SER A 50 -1.68 10.84 -10.61
C SER A 50 -0.16 10.62 -10.66
N PHE A 51 0.59 11.56 -11.22
CA PHE A 51 2.05 11.49 -11.28
C PHE A 51 2.69 11.46 -9.89
N CYS A 52 2.26 12.36 -9.00
CA CYS A 52 2.68 12.38 -7.59
C CYS A 52 2.31 11.08 -6.88
N SER A 53 1.04 10.65 -6.97
CA SER A 53 0.56 9.44 -6.31
C SER A 53 1.33 8.20 -6.78
N LEU A 54 1.49 8.01 -8.09
CA LEU A 54 2.25 6.88 -8.64
C LEU A 54 3.74 6.93 -8.30
N SER A 55 4.32 8.12 -8.14
CA SER A 55 5.72 8.26 -7.72
C SER A 55 5.93 7.86 -6.25
N ILE A 56 4.95 8.16 -5.39
CA ILE A 56 4.95 7.70 -3.99
C ILE A 56 4.74 6.19 -3.94
N THR A 57 3.71 5.65 -4.61
CA THR A 57 3.38 4.23 -4.51
C THR A 57 4.38 3.34 -5.26
N ALA A 58 4.72 3.64 -6.51
CA ALA A 58 5.67 2.83 -7.27
C ALA A 58 7.11 3.03 -6.78
N GLY A 59 7.49 4.28 -6.50
CA GLY A 59 8.85 4.66 -6.10
C GLY A 59 9.07 4.51 -4.60
N TYR A 60 8.61 5.49 -3.82
CA TYR A 60 8.93 5.61 -2.39
C TYR A 60 8.58 4.34 -1.63
N HIS A 61 7.37 3.84 -1.86
CA HIS A 61 6.82 2.69 -1.18
C HIS A 61 7.39 1.36 -1.70
N ARG A 62 7.03 0.96 -2.92
CA ARG A 62 7.29 -0.41 -3.39
C ARG A 62 8.73 -0.64 -3.84
N LEU A 63 9.39 0.38 -4.41
CA LEU A 63 10.77 0.29 -4.89
C LEU A 63 11.78 0.51 -3.77
N TRP A 64 11.75 1.67 -3.11
CA TRP A 64 12.80 2.05 -2.15
C TRP A 64 12.55 1.51 -0.74
N SER A 65 11.33 1.59 -0.21
CA SER A 65 11.05 1.06 1.14
C SER A 65 11.05 -0.47 1.18
N HIS A 66 10.34 -1.12 0.26
CA HIS A 66 10.13 -2.58 0.29
C HIS A 66 10.97 -3.40 -0.69
N LYS A 67 11.65 -2.77 -1.66
CA LYS A 67 12.52 -3.48 -2.63
C LYS A 67 11.81 -4.62 -3.35
N THR A 68 10.54 -4.40 -3.69
CA THR A 68 9.69 -5.42 -4.30
C THR A 68 10.00 -5.63 -5.79
N TYR A 69 10.74 -4.71 -6.40
CA TYR A 69 11.23 -4.81 -7.76
C TYR A 69 12.50 -3.96 -7.93
N GLN A 70 13.14 -4.07 -9.09
CA GLN A 70 14.24 -3.21 -9.52
C GLN A 70 13.79 -2.36 -10.70
N ALA A 71 14.31 -1.15 -10.80
CA ALA A 71 13.95 -0.19 -11.84
C ALA A 71 15.18 0.39 -12.53
N HIS A 72 15.04 0.64 -13.83
CA HIS A 72 16.01 1.39 -14.61
C HIS A 72 16.21 2.80 -14.02
N TRP A 73 17.42 3.36 -14.16
CA TRP A 73 17.78 4.63 -13.52
C TRP A 73 16.87 5.79 -13.96
N SER A 74 16.41 5.79 -15.21
CA SER A 74 15.51 6.84 -15.72
C SER A 74 14.17 6.83 -14.99
N LEU A 75 13.59 5.66 -14.75
CA LEU A 75 12.33 5.52 -14.02
C LEU A 75 12.50 5.91 -12.54
N ARG A 76 13.64 5.56 -11.93
CA ARG A 76 14.02 6.02 -10.59
C ARG A 76 14.09 7.54 -10.50
N LEU A 77 14.70 8.20 -11.50
CA LEU A 77 14.77 9.66 -11.55
C LEU A 77 13.38 10.29 -11.68
N VAL A 78 12.51 9.72 -12.54
CA VAL A 78 11.12 10.18 -12.70
C VAL A 78 10.36 10.10 -11.38
N PHE A 79 10.45 8.99 -10.66
CA PHE A 79 9.81 8.86 -9.34
C PHE A 79 10.42 9.78 -8.29
N ALA A 80 11.73 10.04 -8.35
CA ALA A 80 12.39 10.97 -7.44
C ALA A 80 11.88 12.41 -7.61
N ILE A 81 11.65 12.85 -8.86
CA ILE A 81 11.06 14.16 -9.18
C ILE A 81 9.60 14.20 -8.74
N GLY A 82 8.80 13.19 -9.07
CA GLY A 82 7.38 13.14 -8.68
C GLY A 82 7.18 13.07 -7.16
N GLY A 83 8.08 12.43 -6.43
CA GLY A 83 8.07 12.44 -4.97
C GLY A 83 8.42 13.79 -4.36
N ALA A 84 9.36 14.53 -4.95
CA ALA A 84 9.61 15.92 -4.57
C ALA A 84 8.39 16.82 -4.85
N PHE A 85 7.68 16.56 -5.95
CA PHE A 85 6.42 17.24 -6.27
C PHE A 85 5.31 16.91 -5.26
N ALA A 86 5.23 15.66 -4.77
CA ALA A 86 4.27 15.25 -3.75
C ALA A 86 4.50 15.88 -2.36
N MET A 87 5.71 16.42 -2.10
CA MET A 87 6.13 17.02 -0.83
C MET A 87 5.85 16.16 0.41
N GLN A 88 6.37 14.93 0.44
CA GLN A 88 6.22 14.00 1.57
C GLN A 88 7.58 13.64 2.18
N ASN A 89 8.48 14.61 2.30
CA ASN A 89 9.90 14.44 2.59
C ASN A 89 10.70 13.73 1.47
N SER A 90 12.02 13.75 1.63
CA SER A 90 12.95 13.04 0.74
C SER A 90 12.69 11.53 0.72
N ILE A 91 13.15 10.85 -0.33
CA ILE A 91 13.05 9.39 -0.44
C ILE A 91 13.67 8.71 0.79
N LEU A 92 14.87 9.16 1.20
CA LEU A 92 15.59 8.55 2.31
C LEU A 92 14.82 8.64 3.63
N HIS A 93 14.26 9.81 3.91
CA HIS A 93 13.50 10.05 5.14
C HIS A 93 12.18 9.29 5.14
N TRP A 94 11.39 9.40 4.07
CA TRP A 94 10.12 8.69 3.94
C TRP A 94 10.30 7.18 4.04
N SER A 95 11.32 6.63 3.35
CA SER A 95 11.61 5.20 3.43
C SER A 95 12.12 4.75 4.80
N SER A 96 12.84 5.61 5.52
CA SER A 96 13.25 5.32 6.90
C SER A 96 12.04 5.17 7.80
N ASP A 97 11.17 6.19 7.85
CA ASP A 97 9.97 6.17 8.68
C ASP A 97 9.07 5.00 8.32
N HIS A 98 8.90 4.73 7.02
CA HIS A 98 8.07 3.64 6.55
C HIS A 98 8.60 2.27 6.97
N ARG A 99 9.92 2.06 6.92
CA ARG A 99 10.54 0.80 7.40
C ARG A 99 10.42 0.66 8.92
N ILE A 100 10.51 1.75 9.68
CA ILE A 100 10.30 1.75 11.14
C ILE A 100 8.84 1.38 11.44
N HIS A 101 7.89 2.01 10.74
CA HIS A 101 6.47 1.69 10.84
C HIS A 101 6.21 0.21 10.61
N HIS A 102 6.68 -0.37 9.49
CA HIS A 102 6.51 -1.79 9.20
C HIS A 102 7.13 -2.73 10.25
N LYS A 103 8.27 -2.35 10.83
CA LYS A 103 8.91 -3.14 11.88
C LYS A 103 8.17 -3.05 13.22
N HIS A 104 7.46 -1.97 13.47
CA HIS A 104 6.90 -1.63 14.78
C HIS A 104 5.41 -1.26 14.76
N VAL A 105 4.67 -1.71 13.74
CA VAL A 105 3.27 -1.34 13.48
C VAL A 105 2.44 -1.34 14.77
N ASP A 106 1.73 -0.23 15.01
CA ASP A 106 0.88 -0.02 16.20
C ASP A 106 1.62 0.01 17.55
N ASN A 107 2.94 0.13 17.57
CA ASN A 107 3.70 0.39 18.79
C ASN A 107 3.78 1.90 19.03
N ASN A 108 3.07 2.41 20.04
CA ASN A 108 2.99 3.85 20.29
C ASN A 108 4.33 4.53 20.56
N ASP A 109 5.37 3.80 20.99
CA ASP A 109 6.66 4.40 21.31
C ASP A 109 7.65 4.33 20.13
N LYS A 110 7.37 3.49 19.13
CA LYS A 110 8.33 3.18 18.04
C LYS A 110 7.78 3.43 16.64
N ASP A 111 6.48 3.26 16.43
CA ASP A 111 5.84 3.55 15.16
C ASP A 111 5.62 5.06 15.02
N PRO A 112 6.25 5.73 14.02
CA PRO A 112 6.20 7.18 13.88
C PRO A 112 4.78 7.73 13.78
N TYR A 113 3.87 6.97 13.17
CA TYR A 113 2.49 7.36 12.94
C TYR A 113 1.49 6.29 13.41
N SER A 114 1.79 5.65 14.54
CA SER A 114 0.94 4.62 15.17
C SER A 114 -0.55 4.99 15.17
N ALA A 115 -1.36 4.16 14.51
CA ALA A 115 -2.81 4.30 14.49
C ALA A 115 -3.44 4.18 15.89
N LYS A 116 -2.78 3.49 16.82
CA LYS A 116 -3.24 3.36 18.22
C LYS A 116 -3.13 4.66 19.03
N LYS A 117 -2.45 5.70 18.54
CA LYS A 117 -2.50 7.06 19.11
C LYS A 117 -3.73 7.85 18.67
N GLY A 118 -4.58 7.27 17.81
CA GLY A 118 -5.83 7.85 17.34
C GLY A 118 -5.77 8.36 15.90
N PHE A 119 -6.95 8.61 15.34
CA PHE A 119 -7.12 9.00 13.94
C PHE A 119 -6.34 10.27 13.59
N TRP A 120 -6.52 11.34 14.36
CA TRP A 120 -5.88 12.63 14.05
C TRP A 120 -4.37 12.60 14.19
N PHE A 121 -3.84 11.80 15.14
CA PHE A 121 -2.41 11.60 15.27
C PHE A 121 -1.82 10.94 14.02
N SER A 122 -2.36 9.77 13.64
CA SER A 122 -1.87 8.98 12.49
C SER A 122 -2.12 9.67 11.15
N HIS A 123 -3.17 10.49 11.04
CA HIS A 123 -3.49 11.22 9.82
C HIS A 123 -2.54 12.40 9.58
N ILE A 124 -2.36 13.30 10.56
CA ILE A 124 -1.57 14.53 10.35
C ILE A 124 -0.80 14.98 11.60
N GLY A 125 -1.28 14.61 12.79
CA GLY A 125 -0.75 15.06 14.08
C GLY A 125 0.71 14.67 14.32
N TRP A 126 1.17 13.55 13.75
CA TRP A 126 2.56 13.11 13.85
C TRP A 126 3.54 14.03 13.12
N MET A 127 3.10 14.82 12.14
CA MET A 127 3.97 15.72 11.35
C MET A 127 4.00 17.16 11.87
N ILE A 128 3.08 17.56 12.76
CA ILE A 128 3.02 18.95 13.24
C ILE A 128 3.88 19.20 14.48
N ARG A 129 4.46 18.14 15.06
CA ARG A 129 5.36 18.20 16.21
C ARG A 129 6.59 17.34 15.98
N ASP A 130 7.71 17.75 16.55
CA ASP A 130 8.96 17.01 16.46
C ASP A 130 9.01 15.88 17.49
N TYR A 131 8.50 14.70 17.10
CA TYR A 131 8.56 13.50 17.94
C TYR A 131 9.90 12.77 17.88
N HIS A 132 10.76 13.10 16.92
CA HIS A 132 12.00 12.38 16.65
C HIS A 132 13.20 13.00 17.37
N GLY A 133 13.20 14.32 17.57
CA GLY A 133 14.31 15.04 18.20
C GLY A 133 15.64 14.67 17.54
N ASP A 134 16.60 14.22 18.36
CA ASP A 134 17.95 13.85 17.91
C ASP A 134 17.99 12.65 16.94
N THR A 135 16.93 11.85 16.87
CA THR A 135 16.85 10.70 15.97
C THR A 135 16.34 11.03 14.57
N TYR A 136 15.94 12.28 14.32
CA TYR A 136 15.35 12.71 13.03
C TYR A 136 16.26 12.45 11.82
N THR A 137 17.58 12.51 12.03
CA THR A 137 18.59 12.26 11.00
C THR A 137 19.21 10.86 11.05
N ASP A 138 18.69 9.96 11.90
CA ASP A 138 19.13 8.57 11.93
C ASP A 138 18.50 7.76 10.79
N TYR A 139 19.31 7.49 9.77
CA TYR A 139 18.93 6.67 8.61
C TYR A 139 19.63 5.30 8.60
N SER A 140 20.04 4.79 9.76
CA SER A 140 20.80 3.54 9.91
C SER A 140 20.03 2.29 9.44
N ASN A 141 18.70 2.33 9.42
CA ASN A 141 17.80 1.33 8.82
C ASN A 141 17.74 1.36 7.27
N CYS A 142 18.32 2.39 6.66
CA CYS A 142 18.30 2.66 5.22
C CYS A 142 19.70 2.72 4.60
N ARG A 143 20.68 1.98 5.13
CA ARG A 143 22.07 1.94 4.62
C ARG A 143 22.19 1.60 3.13
N ASP A 144 21.27 0.82 2.59
CA ASP A 144 21.21 0.53 1.15
C ASP A 144 20.81 1.77 0.33
N LEU A 145 19.89 2.59 0.82
CA LEU A 145 19.44 3.82 0.15
C LEU A 145 20.50 4.93 0.23
N GLN A 146 21.31 4.93 1.29
CA GLN A 146 22.46 5.83 1.40
C GLN A 146 23.56 5.54 0.35
N LYS A 147 23.50 4.38 -0.33
CA LYS A 147 24.40 4.02 -1.43
C LYS A 147 23.77 4.23 -2.80
N ASP A 148 22.48 4.59 -2.86
CA ASP A 148 21.77 4.86 -4.10
C ASP A 148 22.04 6.31 -4.54
N PRO A 149 22.71 6.55 -5.69
CA PRO A 149 23.11 7.90 -6.10
C PRO A 149 21.90 8.81 -6.39
N ILE A 150 20.78 8.27 -6.87
CA ILE A 150 19.57 9.05 -7.13
C ILE A 150 18.91 9.45 -5.82
N VAL A 151 18.87 8.54 -4.84
CA VAL A 151 18.31 8.84 -3.51
C VAL A 151 19.14 9.87 -2.78
N VAL A 152 20.47 9.74 -2.79
CA VAL A 152 21.38 10.71 -2.16
C VAL A 152 21.31 12.07 -2.85
N TRP A 153 21.27 12.11 -4.19
CA TRP A 153 21.06 13.35 -4.95
C TRP A 153 19.73 14.01 -4.56
N GLN A 154 18.64 13.25 -4.57
CA GLN A 154 17.32 13.76 -4.26
C GLN A 154 17.23 14.26 -2.82
N HIS A 155 17.82 13.55 -1.86
CA HIS A 155 17.87 13.97 -0.46
C HIS A 155 18.65 15.27 -0.29
N LYS A 156 19.81 15.40 -0.93
CA LYS A 156 20.65 16.60 -0.88
C LYS A 156 19.95 17.84 -1.47
N TYR A 157 19.24 17.67 -2.58
CA TYR A 157 18.59 18.78 -3.31
C TYR A 157 17.08 18.85 -3.08
N TYR A 158 16.54 18.12 -2.08
CA TYR A 158 15.10 17.94 -1.89
C TYR A 158 14.34 19.26 -1.83
N GLY A 159 14.80 20.22 -1.03
CA GLY A 159 14.14 21.52 -0.88
C GLY A 159 14.05 22.30 -2.19
N ILE A 160 15.12 22.28 -2.99
CA ILE A 160 15.15 22.94 -4.30
C ILE A 160 14.22 22.22 -5.28
N LEU A 161 14.27 20.88 -5.34
CA LEU A 161 13.38 20.09 -6.19
C LEU A 161 11.91 20.29 -5.83
N ALA A 162 11.58 20.31 -4.54
CA ALA A 162 10.24 20.56 -4.05
C ALA A 162 9.74 21.96 -4.45
N LEU A 163 10.58 22.99 -4.28
CA LEU A 163 10.27 24.36 -4.70
C LEU A 163 10.03 24.47 -6.21
N VAL A 164 10.93 23.90 -7.01
CA VAL A 164 10.81 23.92 -8.49
C VAL A 164 9.52 23.23 -8.92
N MET A 165 9.24 22.03 -8.40
CA MET A 165 8.06 21.27 -8.80
C MET A 165 6.74 21.84 -8.28
N ASN A 166 6.72 22.49 -7.11
CA ASN A 166 5.47 23.00 -6.52
C ASN A 166 5.20 24.48 -6.79
N VAL A 167 6.20 25.26 -7.24
CA VAL A 167 6.05 26.69 -7.53
C VAL A 167 6.37 26.98 -8.99
N VAL A 168 7.59 26.68 -9.44
CA VAL A 168 8.02 27.04 -10.79
C VAL A 168 7.20 26.29 -11.84
N PHE A 169 6.98 24.99 -11.66
CA PHE A 169 6.25 24.18 -12.63
C PHE A 169 4.78 24.64 -12.81
N PRO A 170 3.96 24.85 -11.75
CA PRO A 170 2.61 25.41 -11.90
C PRO A 170 2.61 26.81 -12.54
N VAL A 171 3.58 27.67 -12.21
CA VAL A 171 3.71 29.01 -12.82
C VAL A 171 4.00 28.88 -14.32
N CYS A 172 4.91 28.01 -14.72
CA CYS A 172 5.21 27.75 -16.13
C CYS A 172 3.98 27.23 -16.89
N LEU A 173 3.20 26.30 -16.29
CA LEU A 173 1.93 25.87 -16.88
C LEU A 173 0.99 27.05 -17.07
N GLY A 174 0.84 27.90 -16.05
CA GLY A 174 -0.01 29.06 -16.16
C GLY A 174 0.45 30.08 -17.21
N LEU A 175 1.75 30.24 -17.42
CA LEU A 175 2.27 31.07 -18.53
C LEU A 175 1.93 30.47 -19.92
N ILE A 176 1.96 29.14 -20.06
CA ILE A 176 1.61 28.44 -21.30
C ILE A 176 0.12 28.58 -21.61
N TYR A 177 -0.74 28.45 -20.60
CA TYR A 177 -2.20 28.45 -20.75
C TYR A 177 -2.84 29.83 -20.52
N GLY A 178 -2.06 30.85 -20.16
CA GLY A 178 -2.55 32.22 -19.94
C GLY A 178 -3.19 32.48 -18.58
N ASP A 179 -3.11 31.54 -17.63
CA ASP A 179 -3.66 31.68 -16.27
C ASP A 179 -2.67 31.18 -15.19
N VAL A 180 -1.78 32.08 -14.76
CA VAL A 180 -0.77 31.80 -13.72
C VAL A 180 -1.40 31.53 -12.35
N ILE A 181 -2.42 32.30 -11.98
CA ILE A 181 -3.04 32.19 -10.66
C ILE A 181 -3.87 30.91 -10.57
N GLY A 182 -4.71 30.64 -11.58
CA GLY A 182 -5.53 29.43 -11.66
C GLY A 182 -4.68 28.17 -11.62
N MET A 183 -3.59 28.11 -12.41
CA MET A 183 -2.69 26.95 -12.39
C MET A 183 -1.96 26.78 -11.07
N PHE A 184 -1.50 27.86 -10.45
CA PHE A 184 -0.89 27.78 -9.13
C PHE A 184 -1.88 27.30 -8.06
N LEU A 185 -3.13 27.77 -8.08
CA LEU A 185 -4.16 27.32 -7.15
C LEU A 185 -4.52 25.85 -7.34
N ILE A 186 -4.70 25.41 -8.58
CA ILE A 186 -5.14 24.04 -8.87
C ILE A 186 -3.99 23.04 -8.77
N VAL A 187 -2.87 23.29 -9.45
CA VAL A 187 -1.72 22.38 -9.49
C VAL A 187 -0.79 22.61 -8.29
N GLY A 188 -0.66 23.82 -7.78
CA GLY A 188 0.19 24.14 -6.61
C GLY A 188 -0.49 23.83 -5.27
N ALA A 189 -1.77 24.15 -5.08
CA ALA A 189 -2.47 23.98 -3.81
C ALA A 189 -3.47 22.81 -3.77
N VAL A 190 -4.48 22.79 -4.64
CA VAL A 190 -5.54 21.74 -4.59
C VAL A 190 -4.94 20.35 -4.77
N ARG A 191 -4.10 20.16 -5.79
CA ARG A 191 -3.37 18.90 -6.03
C ARG A 191 -2.54 18.48 -4.81
N LEU A 192 -1.83 19.42 -4.16
CA LEU A 192 -1.02 19.13 -2.99
C LEU A 192 -1.85 18.59 -1.83
N VAL A 193 -2.96 19.27 -1.52
CA VAL A 193 -3.90 18.86 -0.48
C VAL A 193 -4.47 17.47 -0.77
N LEU A 194 -4.88 17.21 -2.02
CA LEU A 194 -5.35 15.89 -2.44
C LEU A 194 -4.29 14.81 -2.26
N ASN A 195 -3.05 15.04 -2.70
CA ASN A 195 -1.95 14.08 -2.54
C ASN A 195 -1.64 13.80 -1.06
N HIS A 196 -1.59 14.83 -0.22
CA HIS A 196 -1.36 14.68 1.22
C HIS A 196 -2.45 13.85 1.88
N HIS A 197 -3.73 14.25 1.77
CA HIS A 197 -4.80 13.55 2.46
C HIS A 197 -5.03 12.13 1.94
N THR A 198 -4.83 11.87 0.65
CA THR A 198 -4.94 10.52 0.09
C THR A 198 -3.84 9.60 0.64
N THR A 199 -2.59 10.05 0.73
CA THR A 199 -1.54 9.29 1.43
C THR A 199 -1.84 9.14 2.92
N PHE A 200 -2.27 10.20 3.59
CA PHE A 200 -2.52 10.17 5.03
C PHE A 200 -3.68 9.25 5.42
N PHE A 201 -4.63 8.98 4.52
CA PHE A 201 -5.67 7.97 4.73
C PHE A 201 -5.11 6.55 4.87
N ILE A 202 -3.93 6.25 4.32
CA ILE A 202 -3.30 4.94 4.53
C ILE A 202 -2.86 4.78 5.98
N ASN A 203 -2.27 5.81 6.57
CA ASN A 203 -1.84 5.76 7.97
C ASN A 203 -3.05 5.76 8.93
N SER A 204 -4.15 6.39 8.54
CA SER A 204 -5.33 6.55 9.42
C SER A 204 -6.50 5.63 9.04
N LEU A 205 -7.23 5.92 7.97
CA LEU A 205 -8.43 5.16 7.59
C LEU A 205 -8.14 3.68 7.30
N ALA A 206 -7.00 3.35 6.69
CA ALA A 206 -6.65 1.95 6.43
C ALA A 206 -6.32 1.16 7.71
N HIS A 207 -6.20 1.83 8.86
CA HIS A 207 -6.08 1.22 10.18
C HIS A 207 -7.37 1.28 11.01
N LEU A 208 -8.48 1.77 10.44
CA LEU A 208 -9.79 1.87 11.11
C LEU A 208 -10.92 1.21 10.33
N TRP A 209 -10.93 1.34 9.00
CA TRP A 209 -12.03 0.96 8.14
C TRP A 209 -11.62 -0.08 7.10
N GLY A 210 -12.45 -1.12 6.94
CA GLY A 210 -12.24 -2.21 6.00
C GLY A 210 -12.28 -3.58 6.67
N SER A 211 -11.60 -4.55 6.06
CA SER A 211 -11.57 -5.94 6.51
C SER A 211 -10.17 -6.44 6.81
N GLN A 212 -10.03 -7.49 7.62
CA GLN A 212 -8.74 -8.13 7.91
C GLN A 212 -8.71 -9.57 7.39
N PRO A 213 -8.59 -9.79 6.08
CA PRO A 213 -8.68 -11.12 5.49
C PRO A 213 -7.43 -11.98 5.71
N TYR A 214 -6.26 -11.41 6.03
CA TYR A 214 -4.99 -12.16 6.10
C TYR A 214 -4.35 -12.18 7.49
N THR A 215 -4.54 -11.14 8.31
CA THR A 215 -4.06 -11.14 9.71
C THR A 215 -4.82 -10.17 10.60
N ASP A 216 -4.94 -10.46 11.89
CA ASP A 216 -5.41 -9.53 12.94
C ASP A 216 -4.30 -9.17 13.95
N LYS A 217 -3.02 -9.35 13.58
CA LYS A 217 -1.87 -9.02 14.44
C LYS A 217 -1.65 -7.51 14.62
N ASN A 218 -2.10 -6.71 13.67
CA ASN A 218 -2.08 -5.25 13.70
C ASN A 218 -3.44 -4.71 13.23
N THR A 219 -3.61 -3.39 13.24
CA THR A 219 -4.87 -2.71 12.94
C THR A 219 -5.12 -2.49 11.45
N ALA A 220 -4.17 -2.82 10.58
CA ALA A 220 -4.28 -2.61 9.13
C ALA A 220 -5.44 -3.40 8.52
N ARG A 221 -6.17 -2.78 7.59
CA ARG A 221 -7.40 -3.28 6.95
C ARG A 221 -7.34 -3.09 5.44
N ASP A 222 -7.96 -4.02 4.72
CA ASP A 222 -8.22 -3.92 3.29
C ASP A 222 -9.54 -3.19 3.04
N SER A 223 -9.51 -2.17 2.18
CA SER A 223 -10.68 -1.46 1.67
C SER A 223 -10.49 -1.11 0.19
N ALA A 224 -11.42 -1.58 -0.66
CA ALA A 224 -11.40 -1.29 -2.10
C ALA A 224 -11.65 0.20 -2.39
N VAL A 225 -12.47 0.87 -1.57
CA VAL A 225 -12.71 2.31 -1.68
C VAL A 225 -11.43 3.10 -1.36
N LEU A 226 -10.73 2.72 -0.28
CA LEU A 226 -9.43 3.33 -0.01
C LEU A 226 -8.43 3.01 -1.13
N ALA A 227 -8.42 1.78 -1.65
CA ALA A 227 -7.54 1.42 -2.76
C ALA A 227 -7.77 2.31 -4.00
N PHE A 228 -9.02 2.67 -4.29
CA PHE A 228 -9.34 3.63 -5.35
C PHE A 228 -8.74 5.02 -5.08
N LEU A 229 -8.97 5.57 -3.90
CA LEU A 229 -8.47 6.90 -3.50
C LEU A 229 -6.94 6.97 -3.41
N THR A 230 -6.29 5.85 -3.16
CA THR A 230 -4.86 5.75 -2.82
C THR A 230 -4.05 4.97 -3.85
N PHE A 231 -4.56 4.83 -5.08
CA PHE A 231 -3.81 4.22 -6.19
C PHE A 231 -3.34 2.78 -5.91
N GLY A 232 -4.15 2.02 -5.15
CA GLY A 232 -3.93 0.62 -4.81
C GLY A 232 -3.49 0.37 -3.38
N GLU A 233 -3.13 1.39 -2.62
CA GLU A 233 -2.54 1.24 -1.28
C GLU A 233 -3.53 0.79 -0.19
N GLY A 234 -4.84 0.93 -0.45
CA GLY A 234 -5.89 0.54 0.48
C GLY A 234 -6.07 -0.96 0.75
N TYR A 235 -5.36 -1.86 0.06
CA TYR A 235 -5.24 -3.28 0.44
C TYR A 235 -4.17 -3.45 1.52
N HIS A 236 -4.36 -2.76 2.63
CA HIS A 236 -3.33 -2.53 3.63
C HIS A 236 -3.10 -3.74 4.55
N ASN A 237 -4.15 -4.54 4.83
CA ASN A 237 -4.00 -5.78 5.59
C ASN A 237 -3.12 -6.79 4.85
N TYR A 238 -3.30 -6.91 3.52
CA TYR A 238 -2.43 -7.72 2.68
C TYR A 238 -0.98 -7.21 2.70
N HIS A 239 -0.82 -5.90 2.47
CA HIS A 239 0.48 -5.24 2.41
C HIS A 239 1.31 -5.49 3.67
N HIS A 240 0.71 -5.32 4.86
CA HIS A 240 1.40 -5.48 6.15
C HIS A 240 1.91 -6.89 6.44
N ILE A 241 1.30 -7.93 5.87
CA ILE A 241 1.76 -9.33 6.05
C ILE A 241 2.64 -9.81 4.89
N PHE A 242 2.44 -9.29 3.69
CA PHE A 242 3.16 -9.67 2.47
C PHE A 242 3.88 -8.47 1.82
N GLU A 243 4.54 -7.65 2.64
CA GLU A 243 5.20 -6.39 2.24
C GLU A 243 6.27 -6.52 1.14
N ASN A 244 6.73 -7.74 0.87
CA ASN A 244 7.69 -8.05 -0.19
C ASN A 244 7.04 -8.34 -1.56
N ASP A 245 5.71 -8.32 -1.68
CA ASP A 245 5.00 -8.43 -2.97
C ASP A 245 4.89 -7.04 -3.61
N TYR A 246 5.22 -6.91 -4.91
CA TYR A 246 5.09 -5.62 -5.60
C TYR A 246 3.63 -5.18 -5.82
N ARG A 247 2.66 -6.05 -5.48
CA ARG A 247 1.22 -5.81 -5.60
C ARG A 247 0.63 -5.69 -4.20
N ASN A 248 -0.21 -4.69 -4.01
CA ASN A 248 -1.12 -4.66 -2.86
C ASN A 248 -2.45 -5.29 -3.27
N GLY A 249 -2.96 -4.90 -4.44
CA GLY A 249 -4.13 -5.54 -5.05
C GLY A 249 -3.75 -6.84 -5.77
N ILE A 250 -3.81 -7.99 -5.10
CA ILE A 250 -3.32 -9.26 -5.69
C ILE A 250 -4.14 -9.83 -6.84
N ALA A 251 -5.48 -9.66 -6.83
CA ALA A 251 -6.31 -10.14 -7.92
C ALA A 251 -6.16 -9.23 -9.14
N TRP A 252 -6.39 -9.77 -10.34
CA TRP A 252 -6.27 -8.99 -11.57
C TRP A 252 -7.24 -7.80 -11.60
N TRP A 253 -8.44 -7.96 -11.02
CA TRP A 253 -9.49 -6.94 -10.95
C TRP A 253 -9.36 -5.98 -9.76
N HIS A 254 -8.51 -6.27 -8.76
CA HIS A 254 -8.28 -5.33 -7.65
C HIS A 254 -7.76 -4.02 -8.23
N TYR A 255 -8.35 -2.88 -7.90
CA TYR A 255 -7.85 -1.61 -8.40
C TYR A 255 -6.50 -1.28 -7.75
N ASP A 256 -5.44 -1.31 -8.54
CA ASP A 256 -4.07 -1.01 -8.11
C ASP A 256 -3.30 -0.55 -9.36
N PRO A 257 -3.47 0.72 -9.79
CA PRO A 257 -2.79 1.27 -10.96
C PRO A 257 -1.27 1.17 -10.85
N THR A 258 -0.73 1.22 -9.62
CA THR A 258 0.69 1.05 -9.35
C THR A 258 1.20 -0.32 -9.81
N LYS A 259 0.45 -1.42 -9.55
CA LYS A 259 0.87 -2.75 -10.02
C LYS A 259 0.85 -2.86 -11.55
N TRP A 260 -0.11 -2.20 -12.20
CA TRP A 260 -0.24 -2.22 -13.66
C TRP A 260 0.87 -1.41 -14.29
N LEU A 261 1.21 -0.25 -13.72
CA LEU A 261 2.37 0.56 -14.12
C LEU A 261 3.66 -0.26 -14.01
N ILE A 262 3.97 -0.81 -12.83
CA ILE A 262 5.20 -1.60 -12.62
C ILE A 262 5.24 -2.79 -13.59
N LYS A 263 4.11 -3.48 -13.80
CA LYS A 263 4.04 -4.61 -14.72
C LYS A 263 4.20 -4.18 -16.18
N GLY A 264 3.59 -3.08 -16.60
CA GLY A 264 3.73 -2.52 -17.95
C GLY A 264 5.17 -2.12 -18.23
N CYS A 265 5.83 -1.43 -17.31
CA CYS A 265 7.25 -1.09 -17.40
C CYS A 265 8.15 -2.34 -17.53
N SER A 266 7.75 -3.49 -16.97
CA SER A 266 8.53 -4.73 -17.10
C SER A 266 8.51 -5.29 -18.51
N LEU A 267 7.46 -5.01 -19.29
CA LEU A 267 7.32 -5.48 -20.67
C LEU A 267 8.28 -4.76 -21.62
N VAL A 268 8.66 -3.53 -21.28
CA VAL A 268 9.62 -2.70 -22.03
C VAL A 268 11.00 -2.65 -21.37
N GLY A 269 11.26 -3.51 -20.38
CA GLY A 269 12.57 -3.63 -19.73
C GLY A 269 12.93 -2.51 -18.75
N LEU A 270 12.00 -1.63 -18.37
CA LEU A 270 12.25 -0.55 -17.39
C LEU A 270 12.15 -1.02 -15.93
N THR A 271 11.49 -2.15 -15.68
CA THR A 271 11.45 -2.80 -14.37
C THR A 271 11.77 -4.29 -14.46
N HIS A 272 12.36 -4.84 -13.41
CA HIS A 272 12.85 -6.22 -13.38
C HIS A 272 12.70 -6.81 -11.97
N GLN A 273 12.80 -8.13 -11.85
CA GLN A 273 12.75 -8.86 -10.57
C GLN A 273 11.50 -8.54 -9.70
N LEU A 274 10.33 -8.48 -10.33
CA LEU A 274 9.05 -8.23 -9.65
C LEU A 274 8.73 -9.39 -8.69
N ARG A 275 8.88 -9.14 -7.38
CA ARG A 275 8.67 -10.12 -6.31
C ARG A 275 7.18 -10.33 -6.05
N LYS A 276 6.74 -11.59 -5.96
CA LYS A 276 5.37 -11.97 -5.59
C LYS A 276 5.41 -12.90 -4.39
N ALA A 277 4.49 -12.70 -3.45
CA ALA A 277 4.33 -13.64 -2.34
C ALA A 277 3.87 -15.02 -2.88
N PRO A 278 4.39 -16.13 -2.33
CA PRO A 278 3.95 -17.46 -2.74
C PRO A 278 2.45 -17.64 -2.50
N GLN A 279 1.72 -18.06 -3.53
CA GLN A 279 0.25 -18.17 -3.47
C GLN A 279 -0.23 -19.08 -2.33
N LEU A 280 0.47 -20.21 -2.07
CA LEU A 280 0.20 -21.07 -0.92
C LEU A 280 0.23 -20.32 0.41
N LYS A 281 1.19 -19.42 0.63
CA LYS A 281 1.29 -18.65 1.87
C LYS A 281 0.10 -17.68 2.02
N ILE A 282 -0.31 -17.05 0.94
CA ILE A 282 -1.47 -16.14 0.90
C ILE A 282 -2.76 -16.89 1.25
N GLU A 283 -2.98 -18.04 0.61
CA GLU A 283 -4.19 -18.85 0.80
C GLU A 283 -4.25 -19.44 2.22
N LYS A 284 -3.12 -19.91 2.76
CA LYS A 284 -3.02 -20.35 4.16
C LYS A 284 -3.35 -19.24 5.14
N ALA A 285 -2.81 -18.04 4.95
CA ALA A 285 -3.08 -16.89 5.83
C ALA A 285 -4.57 -16.53 5.82
N LYS A 286 -5.19 -16.53 4.63
CA LYS A 286 -6.62 -16.26 4.47
C LYS A 286 -7.49 -17.34 5.13
N ALA A 287 -7.16 -18.62 4.92
CA ALA A 287 -7.86 -19.75 5.54
C ALA A 287 -7.76 -19.68 7.06
N ALA A 288 -6.56 -19.48 7.60
CA ALA A 288 -6.32 -19.37 9.05
C ALA A 288 -7.10 -18.20 9.67
N MET A 289 -7.16 -17.05 9.00
CA MET A 289 -7.98 -15.92 9.46
C MET A 289 -9.47 -16.19 9.40
N SER A 290 -9.95 -16.90 8.37
CA SER A 290 -11.36 -17.29 8.30
C SER A 290 -11.74 -18.28 9.41
N LEU A 291 -10.87 -19.25 9.73
CA LEU A 291 -11.04 -20.14 10.88
C LEU A 291 -11.12 -19.32 12.18
N ARG A 292 -10.13 -18.46 12.42
CA ARG A 292 -10.06 -17.64 13.64
C ARG A 292 -11.31 -16.77 13.82
N LYS A 293 -11.83 -16.18 12.75
CA LYS A 293 -13.07 -15.39 12.80
C LYS A 293 -14.28 -16.27 13.10
N ALA A 294 -14.40 -17.43 12.46
CA ALA A 294 -15.47 -18.37 12.72
C ALA A 294 -15.46 -18.83 14.19
N GLN A 295 -14.29 -19.22 14.71
CA GLN A 295 -14.11 -19.62 16.10
C GLN A 295 -14.51 -18.52 17.10
N LYS A 296 -14.10 -17.27 16.86
CA LYS A 296 -14.52 -16.12 17.67
C LYS A 296 -16.05 -15.92 17.61
N ALA A 297 -16.65 -16.12 16.45
CA ALA A 297 -18.07 -15.85 16.25
C ALA A 297 -18.99 -16.92 16.87
N ILE A 298 -18.54 -18.17 16.92
CA ILE A 298 -19.28 -19.27 17.57
C ILE A 298 -19.01 -19.38 19.08
N ALA A 299 -18.10 -18.58 19.64
CA ALA A 299 -17.64 -18.74 21.02
C ALA A 299 -18.77 -18.64 22.07
N SER A 300 -19.86 -17.96 21.76
CA SER A 300 -21.05 -17.84 22.63
C SER A 300 -22.12 -18.91 22.38
N TRP A 301 -21.92 -19.82 21.41
CA TRP A 301 -22.94 -20.80 21.04
C TRP A 301 -22.95 -22.01 21.98
N PRO A 302 -24.13 -22.62 22.23
CA PRO A 302 -24.24 -23.80 23.10
C PRO A 302 -23.35 -24.96 22.65
N ASP A 303 -23.33 -25.25 21.35
CA ASP A 303 -22.59 -26.38 20.76
C ASP A 303 -21.20 -26.01 20.22
N HIS A 304 -20.60 -24.92 20.72
CA HIS A 304 -19.38 -24.36 20.14
C HIS A 304 -18.20 -25.35 20.09
N HIS A 305 -18.05 -26.24 21.08
CA HIS A 305 -16.99 -27.26 21.07
C HIS A 305 -17.08 -28.19 19.86
N SER A 306 -18.26 -28.78 19.62
CA SER A 306 -18.49 -29.70 18.50
C SER A 306 -18.30 -29.01 17.14
N ILE A 307 -18.81 -27.78 17.02
CA ILE A 307 -18.67 -26.98 15.80
C ILE A 307 -17.20 -26.60 15.57
N ASN A 308 -16.47 -26.24 16.64
CA ASN A 308 -15.06 -25.91 16.59
C ASN A 308 -14.21 -27.12 16.15
N ASP A 309 -14.48 -28.31 16.68
CA ASP A 309 -13.77 -29.53 16.26
C ASP A 309 -14.01 -29.84 14.78
N LYS A 310 -15.25 -29.63 14.30
CA LYS A 310 -15.56 -29.77 12.87
C LYS A 310 -14.81 -28.73 12.02
N LEU A 311 -14.80 -27.46 12.45
CA LEU A 311 -14.05 -26.40 11.76
C LEU A 311 -12.56 -26.72 11.68
N GLN A 312 -11.99 -27.22 12.78
CA GLN A 312 -10.58 -27.57 12.86
C GLN A 312 -10.23 -28.72 11.90
N ARG A 313 -11.04 -29.78 11.86
CA ARG A 313 -10.84 -30.90 10.93
C ARG A 313 -10.90 -30.47 9.46
N GLU A 314 -11.92 -29.68 9.09
CA GLU A 314 -12.09 -29.18 7.72
C GLU A 314 -10.95 -28.23 7.31
N PHE A 315 -10.47 -27.42 8.27
CA PHE A 315 -9.31 -26.57 8.06
C PHE A 315 -8.05 -27.40 7.82
N GLU A 316 -7.76 -28.39 8.65
CA GLU A 316 -6.59 -29.27 8.49
C GLU A 316 -6.61 -30.01 7.14
N ALA A 317 -7.77 -30.52 6.73
CA ALA A 317 -7.97 -31.13 5.41
C ALA A 317 -7.71 -30.13 4.27
N LEU A 318 -8.21 -28.89 4.40
CA LEU A 318 -7.95 -27.82 3.43
C LEU A 318 -6.44 -27.52 3.33
N ILE A 319 -5.75 -27.40 4.47
CA ILE A 319 -4.30 -27.14 4.49
C ILE A 319 -3.51 -28.29 3.85
N ALA A 320 -3.89 -29.54 4.11
CA ALA A 320 -3.27 -30.71 3.50
C ALA A 320 -3.45 -30.69 1.97
N ASN A 321 -4.68 -30.52 1.48
CA ASN A 321 -4.99 -30.45 0.05
C ASN A 321 -4.25 -29.30 -0.64
N MET A 322 -4.13 -28.15 0.03
CA MET A 322 -3.32 -27.03 -0.48
C MET A 322 -1.84 -27.45 -0.62
N ASN A 323 -1.24 -28.07 0.40
CA ASN A 323 0.16 -28.51 0.32
C ASN A 323 0.38 -29.49 -0.83
N ASP A 324 -0.51 -30.46 -0.99
CA ASP A 324 -0.44 -31.46 -2.06
C ASP A 324 -0.57 -30.83 -3.44
N TYR A 325 -1.54 -29.93 -3.60
CA TYR A 325 -1.73 -29.20 -4.86
C TYR A 325 -0.48 -28.41 -5.26
N TYR A 326 0.08 -27.62 -4.35
CA TYR A 326 1.24 -26.80 -4.67
C TYR A 326 2.53 -27.61 -4.82
N SER A 327 2.67 -28.75 -4.13
CA SER A 327 3.82 -29.64 -4.32
C SER A 327 3.79 -30.30 -5.70
N VAL A 328 2.65 -30.86 -6.11
CA VAL A 328 2.48 -31.48 -7.44
C VAL A 328 2.57 -30.42 -8.55
N LYS A 329 2.00 -29.24 -8.35
CA LYS A 329 2.15 -28.13 -9.30
C LYS A 329 3.61 -27.74 -9.52
N LYS A 330 4.41 -27.70 -8.45
CA LYS A 330 5.85 -27.43 -8.53
C LYS A 330 6.58 -28.51 -9.33
N GLN A 331 6.34 -29.78 -8.98
CA GLN A 331 6.90 -30.94 -9.71
C GLN A 331 6.55 -30.90 -11.20
N LEU A 332 5.30 -30.55 -11.55
CA LEU A 332 4.83 -30.47 -12.92
C LEU A 332 5.58 -29.39 -13.73
N ILE A 333 5.82 -28.22 -13.12
CA ILE A 333 6.56 -27.12 -13.76
C ILE A 333 8.03 -27.49 -13.95
N GLU A 334 8.65 -28.15 -12.96
CA GLU A 334 10.04 -28.62 -13.03
C GLU A 334 10.19 -29.69 -14.11
N THR A 335 9.32 -30.69 -14.12
CA THR A 335 9.32 -31.77 -15.13
C THR A 335 9.11 -31.25 -16.55
N LYS A 336 8.36 -30.17 -16.74
CA LYS A 336 8.16 -29.55 -18.06
C LYS A 336 9.43 -28.91 -18.63
N LYS A 337 10.39 -28.53 -17.79
CA LYS A 337 11.63 -27.84 -18.22
C LYS A 337 12.71 -28.82 -18.67
N ASP A 338 12.68 -30.04 -18.17
CA ASP A 338 13.61 -31.09 -18.56
C ASP A 338 13.13 -31.72 -19.87
N ASP A 339 13.74 -31.36 -21.00
CA ASP A 339 13.37 -31.92 -22.30
C ASP A 339 14.22 -33.16 -22.64
N MET A 340 13.59 -34.09 -23.35
CA MET A 340 14.00 -35.47 -23.68
C MET A 340 13.65 -36.52 -22.60
N VAL A 341 12.74 -37.44 -22.96
CA VAL A 341 12.39 -38.74 -22.33
C VAL A 341 11.16 -38.80 -21.38
N LYS A 342 10.64 -37.72 -20.79
CA LYS A 342 9.58 -37.83 -19.75
C LYS A 342 8.12 -37.65 -20.20
N LYS A 343 7.76 -37.93 -21.46
CA LYS A 343 6.38 -37.67 -21.94
C LYS A 343 5.32 -38.49 -21.18
N TYR A 344 5.64 -39.74 -20.82
CA TYR A 344 4.77 -40.59 -20.01
C TYR A 344 4.68 -40.10 -18.57
N GLU A 345 5.81 -39.89 -17.89
CA GLU A 345 5.86 -39.38 -16.51
C GLU A 345 5.13 -38.04 -16.35
N TYR A 346 5.35 -37.12 -17.30
CA TYR A 346 4.65 -35.84 -17.34
C TYR A 346 3.12 -36.04 -17.51
N SER A 347 2.69 -36.98 -18.33
CA SER A 347 1.26 -37.26 -18.54
C SER A 347 0.61 -37.82 -17.28
N VAL A 348 1.27 -38.77 -16.60
CA VAL A 348 0.81 -39.30 -15.30
C VAL A 348 0.75 -38.19 -14.25
N LEU A 349 1.79 -37.37 -14.15
CA LEU A 349 1.85 -36.25 -13.21
C LEU A 349 0.78 -35.19 -13.50
N LYS A 350 0.48 -34.94 -14.78
CA LYS A 350 -0.60 -34.04 -15.20
C LYS A 350 -1.98 -34.56 -14.81
N LEU A 351 -2.25 -35.86 -14.96
CA LEU A 351 -3.50 -36.47 -14.50
C LEU A 351 -3.66 -36.32 -12.98
N ARG A 352 -2.61 -36.65 -12.22
CA ARG A 352 -2.57 -36.45 -10.76
C ARG A 352 -2.78 -34.98 -10.37
N TYR A 353 -2.19 -34.05 -11.11
CA TYR A 353 -2.38 -32.62 -10.90
C TYR A 353 -3.85 -32.20 -11.07
N GLU A 354 -4.53 -32.64 -12.14
CA GLU A 354 -5.94 -32.29 -12.36
C GLU A 354 -6.86 -32.92 -11.31
N GLU A 355 -6.59 -34.15 -10.86
CA GLU A 355 -7.31 -34.80 -9.76
C GLU A 355 -7.17 -34.01 -8.45
N ILE A 356 -5.93 -33.71 -8.03
CA ILE A 356 -5.68 -32.96 -6.79
C ILE A 356 -6.26 -31.55 -6.88
N LYS A 357 -6.22 -30.92 -8.05
CA LYS A 357 -6.82 -29.61 -8.29
C LYS A 357 -8.34 -29.66 -8.12
N LYS A 358 -9.00 -30.71 -8.60
CA LYS A 358 -10.44 -30.94 -8.38
C LYS A 358 -10.73 -31.13 -6.88
N ASN A 359 -9.96 -31.98 -6.20
CA ASN A 359 -10.12 -32.23 -4.76
C ASN A 359 -9.92 -30.94 -3.93
N LEU A 360 -8.94 -30.11 -4.28
CA LEU A 360 -8.73 -28.81 -3.64
C LEU A 360 -9.91 -27.86 -3.89
N ALA A 361 -10.46 -27.84 -5.10
CA ALA A 361 -11.61 -27.01 -5.42
C ALA A 361 -12.85 -27.43 -4.62
N GLU A 362 -13.12 -28.73 -4.51
CA GLU A 362 -14.20 -29.29 -3.69
C GLU A 362 -14.01 -28.94 -2.21
N GLN A 363 -12.81 -29.18 -1.66
CA GLN A 363 -12.51 -28.85 -0.26
C GLN A 363 -12.63 -27.34 0.02
N THR A 364 -12.20 -26.50 -0.93
CA THR A 364 -12.34 -25.04 -0.83
C THR A 364 -13.81 -24.62 -0.82
N ASN A 365 -14.65 -25.25 -1.64
CA ASN A 365 -16.09 -24.98 -1.67
C ASN A 365 -16.78 -25.42 -0.37
N THR A 366 -16.42 -26.58 0.16
CA THR A 366 -16.88 -27.06 1.47
C THR A 366 -16.51 -26.07 2.57
N TRP A 367 -15.23 -25.66 2.63
CA TRP A 367 -14.74 -24.67 3.59
C TRP A 367 -15.50 -23.35 3.52
N ASN A 368 -15.61 -22.78 2.31
CA ASN A 368 -16.29 -21.50 2.12
C ASN A 368 -17.77 -21.58 2.51
N SER A 369 -18.46 -22.67 2.17
CA SER A 369 -19.87 -22.89 2.55
C SER A 369 -20.02 -22.98 4.06
N MET A 370 -19.11 -23.68 4.74
CA MET A 370 -19.11 -23.79 6.20
C MET A 370 -18.91 -22.43 6.87
N ILE A 371 -17.94 -21.63 6.41
CA ILE A 371 -17.70 -20.28 6.93
C ILE A 371 -18.90 -19.35 6.66
N LEU A 372 -19.53 -19.44 5.50
CA LEU A 372 -20.73 -18.67 5.18
C LEU A 372 -21.89 -19.03 6.11
N ASN A 373 -22.10 -20.31 6.40
CA ASN A 373 -23.15 -20.78 7.32
C ASN A 373 -22.91 -20.27 8.74
N VAL A 374 -21.66 -20.31 9.23
CA VAL A 374 -21.31 -19.70 10.52
C VAL A 374 -21.68 -18.22 10.53
N ASN A 375 -21.24 -17.46 9.53
CA ASN A 375 -21.49 -16.02 9.45
C ASN A 375 -22.99 -15.67 9.33
N ARG A 376 -23.80 -16.50 8.68
CA ARG A 376 -25.25 -16.31 8.58
C ARG A 376 -25.93 -16.49 9.94
N ASN A 377 -25.61 -17.57 10.63
CA ASN A 377 -26.23 -17.89 11.92
C ASN A 377 -25.82 -16.88 13.01
N VAL A 378 -24.61 -16.31 12.94
CA VAL A 378 -24.18 -15.23 13.85
C VAL A 378 -25.07 -13.99 13.72
N ARG A 379 -25.67 -13.73 12.55
CA ARG A 379 -26.55 -12.56 12.34
C ARG A 379 -28.00 -12.78 12.78
N SER A 380 -28.39 -14.03 13.05
CA SER A 380 -29.73 -14.39 13.50
C SER A 380 -29.85 -14.50 15.03
N PHE A 381 -28.73 -14.45 15.74
CA PHE A 381 -28.64 -14.27 17.19
C PHE A 381 -28.17 -12.85 17.47
#